data_AF-A0A9X3CS45-F1
#
_entry.id   AF-A0A9X3CS45-F1
#
_cell.length_a   1.000
_cell.length_b   1.000
_cell.length_c   1.000
_cell.angle_alpha   90.00
_cell.angle_beta   90.00
_cell.angle_gamma   90.00
#
_symmetry.space_group_name_H-M   'P 1'
#
loop_
_entity.id
_entity.type
_entity.pdbx_description
1 polymer ?
#
loop_
_entity_poly.entity_id
_entity_poly.type
_entity_poly.pdbx_seq_one_letter_code
_entity_poly.pdbx_strand_id
1 'polypeptide(L)'
;MPRYNYPAHQPSSLNELLETAAEALAHKFKREGTFTNPNNVKEYLKLKLGSYDREVFALMLLDNQHQLILFEELFFGTIDAASVYPREVVKAALNANAGAVIFAHNHP
;
A
#
# COMPACT_ATOMS: atom_id res chain seq x y z
N MET A 1 20.62 -24.06 22.91
CA MET A 1 20.49 -22.61 22.60
C MET A 1 21.55 -22.21 21.60
N PRO A 2 21.22 -21.95 20.32
CA PRO A 2 21.95 -21.00 19.50
C PRO A 2 21.23 -19.64 19.55
N ARG A 3 21.97 -18.59 19.91
CA ARG A 3 21.49 -17.21 19.89
C ARG A 3 21.41 -16.76 18.43
N TYR A 4 20.20 -16.52 17.92
CA TYR A 4 20.02 -15.80 16.67
C TYR A 4 20.40 -14.33 16.90
N ASN A 5 21.56 -13.97 16.37
CA ASN A 5 22.00 -12.58 16.32
C ASN A 5 21.34 -11.92 15.11
N TYR A 6 20.07 -11.51 15.26
CA TYR A 6 19.50 -10.55 14.33
C TYR A 6 20.18 -9.20 14.63
N PRO A 7 20.91 -8.59 13.67
CA PRO A 7 21.24 -7.18 13.83
C PRO A 7 19.92 -6.44 14.01
N ALA A 8 19.79 -5.70 15.11
CA ALA A 8 18.71 -4.76 15.31
C ALA A 8 18.83 -3.72 14.20
N HIS A 9 18.12 -3.94 13.09
CA HIS A 9 17.81 -2.86 12.16
C HIS A 9 16.89 -1.95 12.95
N GLN A 10 17.48 -1.00 13.67
CA GLN A 10 16.73 0.04 14.34
C GLN A 10 16.09 0.82 13.19
N PRO A 11 14.74 0.86 13.08
CA PRO A 11 14.10 1.67 12.05
C PRO A 11 14.56 3.11 12.30
N SER A 12 15.37 3.62 11.39
CA SER A 12 16.08 4.88 11.56
C SER A 12 15.14 6.08 11.38
N SER A 13 13.92 5.82 10.90
CA SER A 13 12.81 6.76 10.87
C SER A 13 11.48 6.06 11.17
N LEU A 14 10.50 6.80 11.71
CA LEU A 14 9.13 6.33 11.93
C LEU A 14 8.51 5.75 10.64
N ASN A 15 8.84 6.32 9.48
CA ASN A 15 8.35 5.87 8.19
C ASN A 15 8.83 4.47 7.82
N GLU A 16 10.09 4.12 8.12
CA GLU A 16 10.61 2.76 7.90
C GLU A 16 9.86 1.72 8.75
N LEU A 17 9.52 2.08 9.99
CA LEU A 17 8.73 1.20 10.88
C LEU A 17 7.31 1.01 10.33
N LEU A 18 6.67 2.08 9.87
CA LEU A 18 5.33 2.03 9.29
C LEU A 18 5.31 1.21 7.99
N GLU A 19 6.32 1.36 7.15
CA GLU A 19 6.47 0.59 5.92
C GLU A 19 6.63 -0.91 6.23
N THR A 20 7.53 -1.26 7.14
CA THR A 20 7.74 -2.65 7.58
C THR A 20 6.46 -3.24 8.17
N ALA A 21 5.71 -2.45 8.95
CA ALA A 21 4.43 -2.89 9.51
C ALA A 21 3.37 -3.11 8.42
N ALA A 22 3.33 -2.25 7.39
CA ALA A 22 2.42 -2.39 6.26
C ALA A 22 2.70 -3.67 5.46
N GLU A 23 3.99 -3.97 5.19
CA GLU A 23 4.41 -5.20 4.53
C GLU A 23 4.01 -6.44 5.33
N ALA A 24 4.29 -6.44 6.64
CA ALA A 24 3.90 -7.54 7.53
C ALA A 24 2.37 -7.76 7.53
N LEU A 25 1.59 -6.68 7.52
CA LEU A 25 0.13 -6.74 7.45
C LEU A 25 -0.37 -7.28 6.09
N ALA A 26 0.23 -6.84 4.99
CA ALA A 26 -0.09 -7.37 3.65
C ALA A 26 0.19 -8.88 3.56
N HIS A 27 1.31 -9.34 4.14
CA HIS A 27 1.63 -10.77 4.24
C HIS A 27 0.63 -11.54 5.12
N LYS A 28 0.20 -10.95 6.24
CA LYS A 28 -0.84 -11.52 7.09
C LYS A 28 -2.14 -11.69 6.32
N PHE A 29 -2.63 -10.66 5.63
CA PHE A 29 -3.87 -10.73 4.85
C PHE A 29 -3.77 -11.68 3.64
N LYS A 30 -2.58 -11.82 3.04
CA LYS A 30 -2.34 -12.86 2.02
C LYS A 30 -2.60 -14.27 2.58
N ARG A 31 -2.27 -14.52 3.85
CA ARG A 31 -2.47 -15.81 4.53
C ARG A 31 -3.87 -15.99 5.11
N GLU A 32 -4.46 -14.93 5.66
CA GLU A 32 -5.77 -14.97 6.35
C GLU A 32 -6.96 -14.82 5.40
N GLY A 33 -6.71 -14.40 4.17
CA GLY A 33 -7.73 -14.30 3.13
C GLY A 33 -8.07 -12.86 2.80
N THR A 34 -7.30 -12.30 1.87
CA THR A 34 -7.69 -11.30 0.87
C THR A 34 -8.04 -9.88 1.37
N PHE A 35 -7.84 -8.87 0.53
CA PHE A 35 -8.34 -7.51 0.72
C PHE A 35 -9.84 -7.39 0.36
N THR A 36 -10.66 -8.31 0.86
CA THR A 36 -12.13 -8.33 0.62
C THR A 36 -12.92 -7.59 1.71
N ASN A 37 -12.27 -7.25 2.84
CA ASN A 37 -12.87 -6.47 3.91
C ASN A 37 -12.35 -5.02 3.87
N PRO A 38 -13.22 -4.00 3.77
CA PRO A 38 -12.83 -2.60 3.82
C PRO A 38 -12.00 -2.21 5.05
N ASN A 39 -12.20 -2.88 6.20
CA ASN A 39 -11.41 -2.62 7.41
C ASN A 39 -9.94 -3.04 7.22
N ASN A 40 -9.68 -4.17 6.57
CA ASN A 40 -8.32 -4.65 6.29
C ASN A 40 -7.60 -3.69 5.33
N VAL A 41 -8.32 -3.22 4.29
CA VAL A 41 -7.83 -2.20 3.37
C VAL A 41 -7.47 -0.91 4.13
N LYS A 42 -8.34 -0.45 5.02
CA LYS A 42 -8.12 0.75 5.84
C LYS A 42 -6.93 0.63 6.79
N GLU A 43 -6.75 -0.52 7.44
CA GLU A 43 -5.59 -0.76 8.32
C GLU A 43 -4.28 -0.67 7.54
N TYR A 44 -4.22 -1.31 6.37
CA TYR A 44 -3.06 -1.25 5.49
C TYR A 44 -2.80 0.19 4.99
N LEU A 45 -3.82 0.87 4.49
CA LEU A 45 -3.69 2.24 3.97
C LEU A 45 -3.31 3.26 5.05
N LYS A 46 -3.72 3.06 6.31
CA LYS A 46 -3.25 3.92 7.42
C LYS A 46 -1.75 3.83 7.63
N LEU A 47 -1.17 2.64 7.50
CA LEU A 47 0.28 2.46 7.65
C LEU A 47 1.02 3.06 6.45
N LYS A 48 0.49 2.89 5.24
CA LYS A 48 1.10 3.40 4.00
C LYS A 48 0.96 4.90 3.80
N LEU A 49 -0.22 5.46 4.07
CA LEU A 49 -0.55 6.84 3.74
C LEU A 49 -0.64 7.77 4.95
N GLY A 50 -0.76 7.22 6.16
CA GLY A 50 -1.08 8.00 7.36
C GLY A 50 0.03 8.91 7.89
N SER A 51 1.27 8.73 7.43
CA SER A 51 2.40 9.60 7.81
C SER A 51 2.71 10.70 6.80
N TYR A 52 1.97 10.78 5.68
CA TYR A 52 2.15 11.87 4.74
C TYR A 52 1.44 13.14 5.21
N ASP A 53 2.21 14.22 5.36
CA ASP A 53 1.70 15.57 5.68
C ASP A 53 1.03 16.27 4.47
N ARG A 54 0.85 15.56 3.37
CA ARG A 54 0.27 16.03 2.11
C ARG A 54 -0.69 15.00 1.55
N GLU A 55 -1.63 15.45 0.72
CA GLU A 55 -2.49 14.56 -0.05
C GLU A 55 -1.66 13.71 -1.04
N VAL A 56 -1.82 12.40 -0.94
CA VAL A 56 -1.20 11.40 -1.83
C VAL A 56 -2.30 10.54 -2.41
N PHE A 57 -2.33 10.42 -3.74
CA PHE A 57 -3.21 9.47 -4.43
C PHE A 57 -2.42 8.22 -4.82
N ALA A 58 -2.97 7.05 -4.52
CA ALA A 58 -2.29 5.78 -4.71
C ALA A 58 -3.22 4.68 -5.26
N LEU A 59 -2.59 3.66 -5.85
CA LEU A 59 -3.21 2.42 -6.32
C LEU A 59 -2.76 1.24 -5.45
N MET A 60 -3.70 0.38 -5.09
CA MET A 60 -3.43 -0.99 -4.69
C MET A 60 -3.79 -1.90 -5.87
N LEU A 61 -2.78 -2.53 -6.48
CA LEU A 61 -2.94 -3.49 -7.57
C LEU A 61 -3.08 -4.88 -6.97
N LEU A 62 -4.20 -5.55 -7.25
CA LEU A 62 -4.55 -6.84 -6.68
C LEU A 62 -4.64 -7.93 -7.75
N ASP A 63 -4.35 -9.17 -7.38
CA ASP A 63 -4.60 -10.34 -8.24
C ASP A 63 -6.08 -10.76 -8.24
N ASN A 64 -6.41 -11.81 -9.01
CA ASN A 64 -7.78 -12.37 -9.08
C ASN A 64 -8.29 -12.99 -7.76
N GLN A 65 -7.42 -13.14 -6.76
CA GLN A 65 -7.76 -13.58 -5.41
C GLN A 65 -7.80 -12.38 -4.45
N HIS A 66 -7.78 -11.14 -4.96
CA HIS A 66 -7.73 -9.91 -4.17
C HIS A 66 -6.55 -9.87 -3.18
N GLN A 67 -5.40 -10.44 -3.56
CA GLN A 67 -4.14 -10.31 -2.83
C GLN A 67 -3.35 -9.14 -3.40
N LEU A 68 -2.67 -8.37 -2.54
CA LEU A 68 -1.85 -7.25 -3.00
C LEU A 68 -0.63 -7.75 -3.78
N ILE A 69 -0.51 -7.25 -5.01
CA ILE A 69 0.66 -7.42 -5.88
C ILE A 69 1.62 -6.26 -5.63
N LEU A 70 1.12 -5.03 -5.74
CA LEU A 70 1.90 -3.81 -5.66
C LEU A 70 1.04 -2.66 -5.11
N PHE A 71 1.68 -1.79 -4.33
CA PHE A 71 1.15 -0.47 -3.97
C PHE A 71 1.95 0.61 -4.72
N GLU A 72 1.27 1.50 -5.42
CA GLU A 72 1.89 2.53 -6.25
C GLU A 72 1.32 3.92 -5.92
N GLU A 73 2.18 4.85 -5.55
CA GLU A 73 1.82 6.24 -5.31
C GLU A 73 1.90 7.01 -6.64
N LEU A 74 0.80 7.61 -7.09
CA LEU A 74 0.71 8.24 -8.40
C LEU A 74 0.84 9.77 -8.37
N PHE A 75 0.38 10.44 -7.31
CA PHE A 75 0.37 11.90 -7.27
C PHE A 75 0.77 12.48 -5.92
N PHE A 76 1.48 13.61 -5.99
CA PHE A 76 1.82 14.49 -4.87
C PHE A 76 1.34 15.90 -5.24
N GLY A 77 0.08 16.26 -4.94
CA GLY A 77 -0.49 17.56 -5.29
C GLY A 77 -1.96 17.69 -4.86
N THR A 78 -2.47 18.93 -4.75
CA THR A 78 -3.81 19.24 -4.23
C THR A 78 -4.91 18.58 -5.08
N ILE A 79 -5.84 17.91 -4.41
CA ILE A 79 -6.97 17.15 -5.00
C ILE A 79 -7.88 18.00 -5.91
N ASP A 80 -7.76 19.33 -5.92
CA ASP A 80 -8.57 20.21 -6.77
C ASP A 80 -8.43 19.93 -8.28
N ALA A 81 -7.32 19.32 -8.74
CA ALA A 81 -7.16 18.90 -10.13
C ALA A 81 -6.09 17.80 -10.36
N ALA A 82 -5.90 16.87 -9.42
CA ALA A 82 -5.06 15.70 -9.68
C ALA A 82 -5.76 14.83 -10.74
N SER A 83 -5.47 15.10 -12.01
CA SER A 83 -6.06 14.39 -13.14
C SER A 83 -5.55 12.95 -13.12
N VAL A 84 -6.33 12.06 -12.52
CA VAL A 84 -6.08 10.62 -12.63
C VAL A 84 -6.36 10.23 -14.07
N TYR A 85 -5.30 10.03 -14.84
CA TYR A 85 -5.41 9.64 -16.24
C TYR A 85 -5.74 8.15 -16.31
N PRO A 86 -6.94 7.75 -16.79
CA PRO A 86 -7.33 6.33 -16.80
C PRO A 86 -6.34 5.46 -17.57
N ARG A 87 -5.68 5.99 -18.61
CA ARG A 87 -4.65 5.27 -19.37
C ARG A 87 -3.45 4.83 -18.51
N GLU A 88 -3.03 5.66 -17.54
CA GLU A 88 -1.87 5.36 -16.70
C GLU A 88 -2.25 4.27 -15.68
N VAL A 89 -3.48 4.35 -15.14
CA VAL A 89 -4.04 3.30 -14.27
C VAL A 89 -4.12 1.97 -15.00
N VAL A 90 -4.67 1.95 -16.23
CA VAL A 90 -4.78 0.72 -17.03
C VAL A 90 -3.39 0.16 -17.36
N LYS A 91 -2.43 1.02 -17.71
CA LYS A 91 -1.05 0.60 -17.97
C LYS A 91 -0.40 -0.02 -16.73
N ALA A 92 -0.55 0.58 -15.55
CA ALA A 92 -0.04 0.04 -14.29
C ALA A 92 -0.68 -1.31 -13.97
N ALA A 93 -2.01 -1.42 -14.09
CA ALA A 93 -2.74 -2.66 -13.86
C ALA A 93 -2.30 -3.79 -14.81
N LEU A 94 -2.16 -3.50 -16.10
CA LEU A 94 -1.70 -4.48 -17.09
C LEU A 94 -0.24 -4.91 -16.85
N ASN A 95 0.65 -3.97 -16.54
CA ASN A 95 2.06 -4.28 -16.24
C ASN A 95 2.21 -5.18 -15.01
N ALA A 96 1.34 -4.99 -14.01
CA ALA A 96 1.35 -5.81 -12.79
C ALA A 96 0.55 -7.13 -12.93
N ASN A 97 -0.11 -7.38 -14.06
CA ASN A 97 -1.12 -8.45 -14.22
C ASN A 97 -2.22 -8.39 -13.13
N ALA A 98 -2.65 -7.18 -12.78
CA ALA A 98 -3.68 -6.97 -11.78
C ALA A 98 -5.06 -7.37 -12.30
N GLY A 99 -5.79 -8.14 -11.51
CA GLY A 99 -7.20 -8.48 -11.74
C GLY A 99 -8.17 -7.44 -11.15
N ALA A 100 -7.72 -6.68 -10.15
CA ALA A 100 -8.50 -5.62 -9.51
C ALA A 100 -7.60 -4.47 -9.05
N VAL A 101 -8.19 -3.28 -8.91
CA VAL A 101 -7.50 -2.06 -8.44
C VAL A 101 -8.35 -1.38 -7.36
N ILE A 102 -7.73 -1.01 -6.24
CA ILE A 102 -8.32 -0.10 -5.25
C ILE A 102 -7.61 1.25 -5.35
N PHE A 103 -8.38 2.33 -5.43
CA PHE A 103 -7.87 3.69 -5.37
C PHE A 103 -7.93 4.21 -3.93
N ALA A 104 -6.90 4.93 -3.49
CA ALA A 104 -6.81 5.49 -2.16
C ALA A 104 -6.21 6.91 -2.18
N HIS A 105 -6.65 7.74 -1.24
CA HIS A 105 -5.95 8.97 -0.89
C HIS A 105 -6.08 9.26 0.61
N ASN A 106 -5.11 9.98 1.17
CA ASN A 106 -5.21 10.59 2.50
C ASN A 106 -5.64 12.06 2.37
N HIS A 107 -6.34 12.56 3.38
CA HIS A 107 -6.54 13.98 3.62
C HIS A 107 -5.73 14.37 4.88
N PRO A 108 -4.91 15.44 4.83
CA PRO A 108 -4.26 16.03 6.00
C PRO A 108 -5.26 16.56 7.04
#